data_AF-A0A929VT57-F1
#
_entry.id   AF-A0A929VT57-F1
#
_cell.length_a   1.000
_cell.length_b   1.000
_cell.length_c   1.000
_cell.angle_alpha   90.00
_cell.angle_beta   90.00
_cell.angle_gamma   90.00
#
_symmetry.space_group_name_H-M   'P 1'
#
loop_
_entity.id
_entity.type
_entity.pdbx_description
1 polymer ?
#
loop_
_entity_poly.entity_id
_entity_poly.type
_entity_poly.pdbx_seq_one_letter_code
_entity_poly.pdbx_strand_id
1 'polypeptide(L)'
;MKKLFLLFALLISAVQLSFADSALTSTEFYKAYLDMPIVKAAAERPHHLSEAAKAYLFDEANPLDVKLALINAVGANPDGLATYGEYIEYCIKHFPKKKYGIAPNKRVTIQDIYKNASCEQMATLVYLYAMNYYSDTASVYGLMENAMQTPLTNKQSFMLPMGLVVAHTASAMNDLGNIYPALNYYVNSPENKDMRPKAIEIVMAYANRYKSYANKQ
;
A
#
# COMPACT_ATOMS: atom_id res chain seq x y z
N MET A 1 10.31 46.31 17.73
CA MET A 1 9.45 46.00 16.56
C MET A 1 10.11 45.07 15.54
N LYS A 2 11.33 45.36 15.03
CA LYS A 2 12.02 44.48 14.05
C LYS A 2 12.29 43.05 14.55
N LYS A 3 12.62 42.86 15.84
CA LYS A 3 12.84 41.54 16.45
C LYS A 3 11.57 40.68 16.57
N LEU A 4 10.40 41.31 16.70
CA LEU A 4 9.11 40.61 16.80
C LEU A 4 8.63 40.13 15.43
N PHE A 5 8.93 40.91 14.37
CA PHE A 5 8.64 40.56 12.98
C PHE A 5 9.46 39.36 12.50
N LEU A 6 10.74 39.27 12.91
CA LEU A 6 11.61 38.12 12.66
C LEU A 6 11.12 36.85 13.37
N LEU A 7 10.61 36.96 14.60
CA LEU A 7 10.03 35.82 15.32
C LEU A 7 8.75 35.32 14.64
N PHE A 8 7.90 36.22 14.15
CA PHE A 8 6.67 35.87 13.44
C PHE A 8 6.97 35.24 12.06
N ALA A 9 7.98 35.74 11.35
CA ALA A 9 8.44 35.14 10.09
C ALA A 9 9.05 33.74 10.29
N LEU A 10 9.81 33.52 11.37
CA LEU A 10 10.34 32.20 11.72
C LEU A 10 9.25 31.21 12.12
N LEU A 11 8.22 31.66 12.85
CA LEU A 11 7.07 30.84 13.24
C LEU A 11 6.23 30.41 12.03
N ILE A 12 6.08 31.26 11.01
CA ILE A 12 5.36 30.92 9.77
C ILE A 12 6.18 29.93 8.91
N SER A 13 7.52 30.03 8.89
CA SER A 13 8.37 29.06 8.19
C SER A 13 8.46 27.70 8.91
N ALA A 14 8.30 27.67 10.24
CA ALA A 14 8.33 26.43 11.02
C ALA A 14 7.05 25.58 10.90
N VAL A 15 5.95 26.14 10.35
CA VAL A 15 4.72 25.40 10.04
C VAL A 15 4.82 24.63 8.71
N GLN A 16 5.93 24.75 7.98
CA GLN A 16 6.22 23.88 6.84
C GLN A 16 6.81 22.51 7.24
N LEU A 17 6.45 22.00 8.43
CA LEU A 17 6.34 20.56 8.62
C LEU A 17 5.06 20.07 7.90
N SER A 18 4.97 20.35 6.61
CA SER A 18 4.04 19.62 5.76
C SER A 18 4.59 18.22 5.72
N PHE A 19 3.99 17.30 6.47
CA PHE A 19 4.00 15.89 6.11
C PHE A 19 3.64 15.88 4.62
N ALA A 20 4.65 15.71 3.76
CA ALA A 20 4.42 15.61 2.34
C ALA A 20 3.38 14.50 2.18
N ASP A 21 2.22 14.87 1.63
CA ASP A 21 1.12 13.95 1.34
C ASP A 21 1.73 12.67 0.76
N SER A 22 1.67 11.56 1.50
CA SER A 22 2.28 10.32 1.04
C SER A 22 1.36 9.66 0.01
N ALA A 23 1.91 9.05 -1.03
CA ALA A 23 1.10 8.38 -2.05
C ALA A 23 0.22 7.28 -1.42
N LEU A 24 0.73 6.58 -0.40
CA LEU A 24 0.03 5.50 0.30
C LEU A 24 -1.21 6.00 1.06
N THR A 25 -1.12 7.14 1.76
CA THR A 25 -2.21 7.64 2.62
C THR A 25 -3.09 8.69 1.95
N SER A 26 -2.64 9.27 0.83
CA SER A 26 -3.34 10.35 0.12
C SER A 26 -4.12 9.87 -1.11
N THR A 27 -4.12 8.56 -1.38
CA THR A 27 -4.87 7.95 -2.49
C THR A 27 -5.97 7.04 -1.96
N GLU A 28 -7.11 7.61 -1.59
CA GLU A 28 -8.30 6.88 -1.11
C GLU A 28 -9.06 6.20 -2.26
N PHE A 29 -8.39 5.36 -3.05
CA PHE A 29 -8.98 4.68 -4.19
C PHE A 29 -10.03 3.63 -3.80
N TYR A 30 -10.11 3.25 -2.52
CA TYR A 30 -11.19 2.41 -1.99
C TYR A 30 -12.58 3.02 -2.23
N LYS A 31 -12.68 4.34 -2.38
CA LYS A 31 -13.94 5.03 -2.67
C LYS A 31 -14.60 4.56 -3.97
N ALA A 32 -13.81 4.05 -4.91
CA ALA A 32 -14.31 3.46 -6.16
C ALA A 32 -14.92 2.05 -5.97
N TYR A 33 -14.84 1.49 -4.77
CA TYR A 33 -15.23 0.11 -4.43
C TYR A 33 -16.25 0.03 -3.27
N LEU A 34 -16.87 1.15 -2.88
CA LEU A 34 -17.82 1.17 -1.75
C LEU A 34 -19.13 0.40 -1.98
N ASP A 35 -19.38 -0.04 -3.21
CA ASP A 35 -20.41 -1.02 -3.57
C ASP A 35 -20.05 -2.45 -3.14
N MET A 36 -18.76 -2.75 -2.92
CA MET A 36 -18.32 -4.04 -2.38
C MET A 36 -18.57 -4.08 -0.87
N PRO A 37 -19.41 -4.98 -0.34
CA PRO A 37 -19.78 -4.97 1.07
C PRO A 37 -18.59 -5.06 2.02
N ILE A 38 -17.57 -5.85 1.67
CA ILE A 38 -16.37 -6.02 2.49
C ILE A 38 -15.52 -4.73 2.56
N VAL A 39 -15.44 -3.98 1.45
CA VAL A 39 -14.71 -2.70 1.39
C VAL A 39 -15.47 -1.62 2.16
N LYS A 40 -16.79 -1.56 1.98
CA LYS A 40 -17.65 -0.65 2.73
C LYS A 40 -17.54 -0.88 4.25
N ALA A 41 -17.60 -2.13 4.69
CA ALA A 41 -17.47 -2.48 6.10
C ALA A 41 -16.09 -2.10 6.68
N ALA A 42 -15.02 -2.20 5.88
CA ALA A 42 -13.69 -1.74 6.27
C ALA A 42 -13.63 -0.20 6.39
N ALA A 43 -14.25 0.53 5.45
CA ALA A 43 -14.29 1.99 5.49
C ALA A 43 -15.10 2.55 6.69
N GLU A 44 -16.10 1.81 7.16
CA GLU A 44 -16.87 2.16 8.36
C GLU A 44 -16.10 1.91 9.67
N ARG A 45 -15.00 1.14 9.62
CA ARG A 45 -14.14 0.78 10.76
C ARG A 45 -12.66 0.92 10.36
N PRO A 46 -12.19 2.15 10.07
CA PRO A 46 -10.81 2.36 9.69
C PRO A 46 -9.86 1.89 10.81
N HIS A 47 -8.64 1.55 10.42
CA HIS A 47 -7.56 1.07 11.28
C HIS A 47 -7.81 -0.29 11.95
N HIS A 48 -8.90 -0.97 11.59
CA HIS A 48 -9.24 -2.28 12.11
C HIS A 48 -9.44 -3.30 10.99
N LEU A 49 -8.64 -4.36 10.99
CA LEU A 49 -8.79 -5.47 10.06
C LEU A 49 -9.67 -6.55 10.69
N SER A 50 -10.96 -6.57 10.36
CA SER A 50 -11.90 -7.58 10.90
C SER A 50 -11.55 -9.01 10.47
N GLU A 51 -12.05 -10.03 11.18
CA GLU A 51 -11.87 -11.43 10.78
C GLU A 51 -12.41 -11.74 9.36
N ALA A 52 -13.53 -11.13 8.98
CA ALA A 52 -14.07 -11.26 7.62
C ALA A 52 -13.12 -10.66 6.57
N ALA A 53 -12.49 -9.52 6.90
CA ALA A 53 -11.49 -8.89 6.05
C ALA A 53 -10.22 -9.77 5.94
N LYS A 54 -9.72 -10.34 7.04
CA LYS A 54 -8.59 -11.29 7.03
C LYS A 54 -8.89 -12.51 6.16
N ALA A 55 -10.08 -13.09 6.30
CA ALA A 55 -10.53 -14.20 5.47
C ALA A 55 -10.61 -13.83 3.98
N TYR A 56 -11.16 -12.66 3.67
CA TYR A 56 -11.25 -12.17 2.29
C TYR A 56 -9.86 -11.98 1.65
N LEU A 57 -8.92 -11.38 2.39
CA LEU A 57 -7.54 -11.19 1.93
C LEU A 57 -6.81 -12.51 1.72
N PHE A 58 -7.02 -13.50 2.60
CA PHE A 58 -6.36 -14.80 2.57
C PHE A 58 -6.82 -15.72 1.41
N ASP A 59 -8.08 -15.61 1.01
CA ASP A 59 -8.64 -16.45 -0.06
C ASP A 59 -8.10 -16.01 -1.44
N GLU A 60 -7.32 -16.89 -2.08
CA GLU A 60 -6.71 -16.65 -3.41
C GLU A 60 -7.74 -16.53 -4.54
N ALA A 61 -9.00 -16.95 -4.34
CA ALA A 61 -10.05 -16.79 -5.34
C ALA A 61 -10.61 -15.35 -5.39
N ASN A 62 -10.40 -14.55 -4.34
CA ASN A 62 -10.89 -13.18 -4.31
C ASN A 62 -10.03 -12.26 -5.19
N PRO A 63 -10.64 -11.34 -5.94
CA PRO A 63 -9.92 -10.49 -6.89
C PRO A 63 -9.01 -9.50 -6.16
N LEU A 64 -7.76 -9.39 -6.66
CA LEU A 64 -6.70 -8.60 -6.03
C LEU A 64 -7.06 -7.11 -5.94
N ASP A 65 -7.73 -6.53 -6.93
CA ASP A 65 -8.13 -5.12 -6.91
C ASP A 65 -9.06 -4.79 -5.73
N VAL A 66 -10.00 -5.68 -5.40
CA VAL A 66 -10.87 -5.55 -4.22
C VAL A 66 -10.08 -5.76 -2.92
N LYS A 67 -9.11 -6.68 -2.88
CA LYS A 67 -8.22 -6.86 -1.71
C LYS A 67 -7.45 -5.57 -1.41
N LEU A 68 -6.91 -4.93 -2.44
CA LEU A 68 -6.18 -3.67 -2.29
C LEU A 68 -7.11 -2.54 -1.88
N ALA A 69 -8.31 -2.44 -2.45
CA ALA A 69 -9.31 -1.47 -2.04
C ALA A 69 -9.73 -1.65 -0.57
N LEU A 70 -9.87 -2.89 -0.11
CA LEU A 70 -10.12 -3.21 1.29
C LEU A 70 -8.99 -2.74 2.20
N ILE A 71 -7.73 -3.01 1.84
CA ILE A 71 -6.57 -2.53 2.60
C ILE A 71 -6.52 -1.00 2.64
N ASN A 72 -6.80 -0.36 1.50
CA ASN A 72 -6.86 1.10 1.40
C ASN A 72 -7.98 1.71 2.26
N ALA A 73 -9.14 1.03 2.36
CA ALA A 73 -10.25 1.42 3.24
C ALA A 73 -9.92 1.28 4.73
N VAL A 74 -9.17 0.24 5.10
CA VAL A 74 -8.62 0.13 6.47
C VAL A 74 -7.66 1.29 6.74
N GLY A 75 -6.88 1.70 5.75
CA GLY A 75 -6.00 2.86 5.85
C GLY A 75 -4.77 2.62 6.72
N ALA A 76 -3.88 3.62 6.77
CA ALA A 76 -2.70 3.60 7.63
C ALA A 76 -3.11 4.01 9.05
N ASN A 77 -2.58 3.34 10.07
CA ASN A 77 -2.80 3.72 11.46
C ASN A 77 -1.58 4.49 11.97
N PRO A 78 -1.68 5.81 12.24
CA PRO A 78 -0.57 6.61 12.78
C PRO A 78 -0.15 6.15 14.19
N ASP A 79 -1.09 5.63 14.96
CA ASP A 79 -0.88 5.07 16.30
C ASP A 79 -0.48 3.58 16.23
N GLY A 80 0.13 3.20 15.10
CA GLY A 80 0.21 1.86 14.54
C GLY A 80 0.43 0.76 15.56
N LEU A 81 -0.30 -0.36 15.41
CA LEU A 81 0.09 -1.63 16.02
C LEU A 81 -0.63 -2.90 15.54
N ALA A 82 -1.68 -2.87 14.71
CA ALA A 82 -2.56 -4.05 14.67
C ALA A 82 -3.01 -4.63 13.31
N THR A 83 -2.65 -4.12 12.13
CA THR A 83 -3.23 -4.70 10.89
C THR A 83 -2.35 -5.79 10.26
N TYR A 84 -1.04 -5.52 10.10
CA TYR A 84 -0.15 -6.48 9.44
C TYR A 84 0.17 -7.70 10.33
N GLY A 85 0.52 -7.48 11.60
CA GLY A 85 0.85 -8.55 12.54
C GLY A 85 -0.31 -9.54 12.73
N GLU A 86 -1.52 -9.03 12.97
CA GLU A 86 -2.73 -9.84 13.08
C GLU A 86 -3.03 -10.62 11.79
N TYR A 87 -2.77 -10.02 10.63
CA TYR A 87 -2.96 -10.71 9.36
C TYR A 87 -1.94 -11.83 9.15
N ILE A 88 -0.67 -11.64 9.55
CA ILE A 88 0.33 -12.70 9.52
C ILE A 88 -0.05 -13.84 10.46
N GLU A 89 -0.53 -13.54 11.67
CA GLU A 89 -1.04 -14.56 12.58
C GLU A 89 -2.22 -15.34 11.99
N TYR A 90 -3.14 -14.64 11.33
CA TYR A 90 -4.24 -15.27 10.59
C TYR A 90 -3.72 -16.20 9.49
N CYS A 91 -2.75 -15.74 8.68
CA CYS A 91 -2.11 -16.55 7.63
C CYS A 91 -1.44 -17.80 8.20
N ILE A 92 -0.70 -17.67 9.30
CA ILE A 92 -0.03 -18.78 9.98
C ILE A 92 -1.03 -19.82 10.48
N LYS A 93 -2.15 -19.35 11.08
CA LYS A 93 -3.21 -20.22 11.62
C LYS A 93 -3.92 -21.00 10.52
N HIS A 94 -4.17 -20.39 9.37
CA HIS A 94 -4.93 -20.98 8.26
C HIS A 94 -4.05 -21.58 7.15
N PHE A 95 -2.73 -21.57 7.32
CA PHE A 95 -1.80 -22.03 6.29
C PHE A 95 -2.07 -23.50 5.91
N PRO A 96 -2.25 -23.82 4.62
CA PRO A 96 -2.61 -25.16 4.19
C PRO A 96 -1.38 -26.08 4.17
N LYS A 97 -0.90 -26.48 5.35
CA LYS A 97 0.33 -27.29 5.56
C LYS A 97 0.45 -28.47 4.60
N LYS A 98 -0.64 -29.22 4.40
CA LYS A 98 -0.69 -30.39 3.52
C LYS A 98 -0.38 -30.04 2.05
N LYS A 99 -0.89 -28.90 1.54
CA LYS A 99 -0.64 -28.41 0.17
C LYS A 99 0.85 -28.18 -0.08
N TYR A 100 1.58 -27.73 0.94
CA TYR A 100 2.98 -27.33 0.85
C TYR A 100 3.95 -28.32 1.53
N GLY A 101 3.52 -29.55 1.82
CA GLY A 101 4.38 -30.59 2.38
C GLY A 101 4.91 -30.31 3.80
N ILE A 102 4.24 -29.45 4.57
CA ILE A 102 4.61 -29.15 5.96
C ILE A 102 3.98 -30.20 6.88
N ALA A 103 4.80 -30.82 7.73
CA ALA A 103 4.32 -31.79 8.71
C ALA A 103 3.29 -31.17 9.68
N PRO A 104 2.22 -31.88 10.08
CA PRO A 104 1.15 -31.33 10.93
C PRO A 104 1.64 -30.68 12.23
N ASN A 105 2.67 -31.26 12.85
CA ASN A 105 3.29 -30.80 14.10
C ASN A 105 4.35 -29.69 13.92
N LYS A 106 4.79 -29.41 12.69
CA LYS A 106 5.76 -28.34 12.43
C LYS A 106 5.06 -26.98 12.54
N ARG A 107 5.68 -26.04 13.25
CA ARG A 107 5.21 -24.65 13.34
C ARG A 107 5.41 -23.96 11.99
N VAL A 108 4.37 -23.27 11.51
CA VAL A 108 4.44 -22.39 10.33
C VAL A 108 5.07 -21.06 10.75
N THR A 109 6.01 -20.56 9.97
CA THR A 109 6.66 -19.26 10.18
C THR A 109 6.23 -18.25 9.12
N ILE A 110 6.59 -16.98 9.32
CA ILE A 110 6.38 -15.94 8.31
C ILE A 110 7.15 -16.25 7.01
N GLN A 111 8.31 -16.91 7.10
CA GLN A 111 9.07 -17.35 5.92
C GLN A 111 8.32 -18.42 5.13
N ASP A 112 7.57 -19.31 5.80
CA ASP A 112 6.70 -20.27 5.10
C ASP A 112 5.57 -19.53 4.34
N ILE A 113 5.04 -18.44 4.90
CA ILE A 113 4.05 -17.59 4.21
C ILE A 113 4.67 -16.96 2.96
N TYR A 114 5.79 -16.24 3.11
CA TYR A 114 6.42 -15.53 1.99
C TYR A 114 6.89 -16.47 0.88
N LYS A 115 7.47 -17.62 1.23
CA LYS A 115 7.97 -18.59 0.25
C LYS A 115 6.86 -19.20 -0.62
N ASN A 116 5.66 -19.35 -0.07
CA ASN A 116 4.55 -20.07 -0.72
C ASN A 116 3.40 -19.15 -1.15
N ALA A 117 3.52 -17.84 -0.91
CA ALA A 117 2.56 -16.85 -1.39
C ALA A 117 2.56 -16.82 -2.92
N SER A 118 1.37 -16.83 -3.52
CA SER A 118 1.23 -16.42 -4.91
C SER A 118 1.65 -14.97 -5.08
N CYS A 119 1.93 -14.56 -6.30
CA CYS A 119 2.35 -13.19 -6.58
C CYS A 119 1.27 -12.16 -6.17
N GLU A 120 -0.02 -12.48 -6.36
CA GLU A 120 -1.12 -11.62 -5.92
C GLU A 120 -1.21 -11.56 -4.38
N GLN A 121 -0.97 -12.69 -3.70
CA GLN A 121 -0.87 -12.72 -2.24
C GLN A 121 0.34 -11.91 -1.75
N MET A 122 1.45 -11.92 -2.48
CA MET A 122 2.61 -11.08 -2.15
C MET A 122 2.30 -9.59 -2.34
N ALA A 123 1.57 -9.20 -3.40
CA ALA A 123 1.12 -7.81 -3.55
C ALA A 123 0.19 -7.37 -2.42
N THR A 124 -0.68 -8.27 -1.93
CA THR A 124 -1.53 -8.05 -0.75
C THR A 124 -0.68 -7.80 0.50
N LEU A 125 0.35 -8.63 0.72
CA LEU A 125 1.28 -8.49 1.85
C LEU A 125 2.09 -7.20 1.77
N VAL A 126 2.65 -6.87 0.60
CA VAL A 126 3.38 -5.61 0.36
C VAL A 126 2.50 -4.41 0.72
N TYR A 127 1.26 -4.38 0.21
CA TYR A 127 0.42 -3.21 0.41
C TYR A 127 -0.03 -3.06 1.86
N LEU A 128 -0.43 -4.16 2.52
CA LEU A 128 -0.78 -4.13 3.94
C LEU A 128 0.42 -3.74 4.82
N TYR A 129 1.61 -4.26 4.49
CA TYR A 129 2.85 -3.90 5.19
C TYR A 129 3.17 -2.42 5.00
N ALA A 130 3.07 -1.91 3.77
CA ALA A 130 3.28 -0.50 3.45
C ALA A 130 2.31 0.41 4.20
N MET A 131 1.03 0.06 4.30
CA MET A 131 0.04 0.86 5.05
C MET A 131 0.30 0.82 6.57
N ASN A 132 0.82 -0.29 7.11
CA ASN A 132 1.09 -0.41 8.55
C ASN A 132 2.45 0.19 8.96
N TYR A 133 3.47 0.09 8.11
CA TYR A 133 4.85 0.48 8.40
C TYR A 133 5.37 1.54 7.41
N TYR A 134 4.51 2.43 6.91
CA TYR A 134 4.88 3.44 5.90
C TYR A 134 6.04 4.33 6.35
N SER A 135 6.27 4.52 7.66
CA SER A 135 7.43 5.27 8.16
C SER A 135 8.77 4.55 7.95
N ASP A 136 8.77 3.21 7.85
CA ASP A 136 9.95 2.39 7.58
C ASP A 136 10.08 2.10 6.08
N THR A 137 10.49 3.13 5.34
CA THR A 137 10.60 3.08 3.88
C THR A 137 11.55 2.00 3.39
N ALA A 138 12.61 1.70 4.14
CA ALA A 138 13.60 0.68 3.77
C ALA A 138 13.00 -0.73 3.81
N SER A 139 12.32 -1.09 4.91
CA SER A 139 11.69 -2.42 5.02
C SER A 139 10.53 -2.58 4.05
N VAL A 140 9.74 -1.52 3.84
CA VAL A 140 8.63 -1.51 2.87
C VAL A 140 9.16 -1.74 1.45
N TYR A 141 10.22 -1.04 1.07
CA TYR A 141 10.84 -1.21 -0.25
C TYR A 141 11.47 -2.60 -0.41
N GLY A 142 12.14 -3.13 0.63
CA GLY A 142 12.72 -4.48 0.58
C GLY A 142 11.66 -5.59 0.41
N LEU A 143 10.47 -5.45 1.02
CA LEU A 143 9.37 -6.39 0.78
C LEU A 143 8.79 -6.26 -0.64
N MET A 144 8.70 -5.03 -1.17
CA MET A 144 8.34 -4.78 -2.56
C MET A 144 9.32 -5.46 -3.54
N GLU A 145 10.63 -5.32 -3.30
CA GLU A 145 11.68 -5.95 -4.13
C GLU A 145 11.57 -7.48 -4.13
N ASN A 146 11.21 -8.08 -2.99
CA ASN A 146 10.93 -9.52 -2.92
C ASN A 146 9.74 -9.92 -3.80
N ALA A 147 8.66 -9.13 -3.79
CA ALA A 147 7.50 -9.37 -4.65
C ALA A 147 7.86 -9.21 -6.15
N MET A 148 8.79 -8.32 -6.46
CA MET A 148 9.25 -8.05 -7.81
C MET A 148 10.27 -9.07 -8.36
N GLN A 149 10.69 -10.08 -7.57
CA GLN A 149 11.52 -11.18 -8.07
C GLN A 149 10.77 -12.10 -9.04
N THR A 150 9.45 -12.23 -8.88
CA THR A 150 8.55 -12.99 -9.76
C THR A 150 7.29 -12.17 -10.05
N PRO A 151 7.37 -11.10 -10.86
CA PRO A 151 6.30 -10.12 -10.95
C PRO A 151 5.18 -10.53 -11.92
N LEU A 152 3.93 -10.09 -11.65
CA LEU A 152 2.86 -10.03 -12.67
C LEU A 152 2.77 -8.61 -13.24
N THR A 153 3.78 -8.22 -14.03
CA THR A 153 3.85 -6.86 -14.60
C THR A 153 2.73 -6.55 -15.58
N ASN A 154 2.09 -7.57 -16.15
CA ASN A 154 0.95 -7.40 -17.05
C ASN A 154 -0.36 -7.06 -16.32
N LYS A 155 -0.42 -7.14 -14.97
CA LYS A 155 -1.64 -6.94 -14.18
C LYS A 155 -1.60 -5.60 -13.42
N GLN A 156 -2.58 -4.73 -13.66
CA GLN A 156 -2.61 -3.38 -13.08
C GLN A 156 -2.74 -3.39 -11.56
N SER A 157 -3.59 -4.27 -11.01
CA SER A 157 -3.73 -4.39 -9.56
C SER A 157 -2.46 -4.92 -8.89
N PHE A 158 -1.65 -5.75 -9.55
CA PHE A 158 -0.35 -6.17 -9.01
C PHE A 158 0.65 -5.00 -8.97
N MET A 159 0.71 -4.22 -10.04
CA MET A 159 1.70 -3.15 -10.20
C MET A 159 1.37 -1.89 -9.38
N LEU A 160 0.09 -1.59 -9.16
CA LEU A 160 -0.34 -0.41 -8.40
C LEU A 160 0.31 -0.26 -7.02
N PRO A 161 0.27 -1.25 -6.10
CA PRO A 161 0.88 -1.10 -4.77
C PRO A 161 2.40 -0.94 -4.85
N MET A 162 3.06 -1.52 -5.84
CA MET A 162 4.49 -1.33 -6.07
C MET A 162 4.78 0.13 -6.45
N GLY A 163 3.99 0.69 -7.36
CA GLY A 163 4.08 2.10 -7.73
C GLY A 163 3.83 3.05 -6.56
N LEU A 164 2.85 2.75 -5.69
CA LEU A 164 2.58 3.52 -4.48
C LEU A 164 3.76 3.47 -3.50
N VAL A 165 4.40 2.31 -3.34
CA VAL A 165 5.62 2.18 -2.52
C VAL A 165 6.77 3.02 -3.09
N VAL A 166 7.04 2.93 -4.41
CA VAL A 166 8.09 3.73 -5.05
C VAL A 166 7.85 5.23 -4.88
N ALA A 167 6.63 5.69 -5.13
CA ALA A 167 6.25 7.08 -4.99
C ALA A 167 6.33 7.58 -3.53
N HIS A 168 5.96 6.72 -2.58
CA HIS A 168 6.11 7.01 -1.16
C HIS A 168 7.58 7.14 -0.76
N THR A 169 8.43 6.21 -1.19
CA THR A 169 9.88 6.26 -0.95
C THR A 169 10.51 7.51 -1.59
N ALA A 170 10.12 7.86 -2.82
CA ALA A 170 10.58 9.09 -3.47
C ALA A 170 10.21 10.34 -2.65
N SER A 171 8.99 10.41 -2.13
CA SER A 171 8.57 11.50 -1.24
C SER A 171 9.42 11.57 0.04
N ALA A 172 9.69 10.43 0.68
CA ALA A 172 10.51 10.35 1.88
C ALA A 172 11.97 10.75 1.65
N MET A 173 12.49 10.54 0.43
CA MET A 173 13.83 10.95 0.00
C MET A 173 13.88 12.39 -0.55
N ASN A 174 12.76 13.13 -0.53
CA ASN A 174 12.61 14.44 -1.16
C ASN A 174 12.92 14.44 -2.68
N ASP A 175 12.75 13.29 -3.35
CA ASP A 175 12.87 13.12 -4.79
C ASP A 175 11.49 13.30 -5.45
N LEU A 176 10.97 14.52 -5.35
CA LEU A 176 9.62 14.84 -5.85
C LEU A 176 9.48 14.64 -7.36
N GLY A 177 10.58 14.71 -8.11
CA GLY A 177 10.61 14.50 -9.56
C GLY A 177 10.30 13.06 -9.97
N ASN A 178 10.53 12.09 -9.07
CA ASN A 178 10.31 10.67 -9.35
C ASN A 178 8.88 10.18 -9.00
N ILE A 179 8.09 10.96 -8.25
CA ILE A 179 6.73 10.57 -7.84
C ILE A 179 5.80 10.34 -9.04
N TYR A 180 5.70 11.32 -9.93
CA TYR A 180 4.86 11.23 -11.13
C TYR A 180 5.29 10.11 -12.10
N PRO A 181 6.56 10.04 -12.56
CA PRO A 181 6.98 9.02 -13.52
C PRO A 181 6.82 7.60 -12.96
N ALA A 182 7.10 7.38 -11.67
CA ALA A 182 6.88 6.09 -11.03
C ALA A 182 5.41 5.67 -11.09
N LEU A 183 4.48 6.48 -10.56
CA LEU A 183 3.05 6.14 -10.60
C LEU A 183 2.54 5.99 -12.03
N ASN A 184 2.95 6.89 -12.93
CA ASN A 184 2.56 6.81 -14.32
C ASN A 184 3.00 5.48 -14.97
N TYR A 185 4.22 5.01 -14.71
CA TYR A 185 4.72 3.74 -15.22
C TYR A 185 3.97 2.54 -14.64
N TYR A 186 3.90 2.42 -13.31
CA TYR A 186 3.30 1.26 -12.66
C TYR A 186 1.79 1.14 -12.92
N VAL A 187 1.09 2.26 -13.08
CA VAL A 187 -0.34 2.28 -13.38
C VAL A 187 -0.63 2.02 -14.86
N ASN A 188 0.18 2.56 -15.78
CA ASN A 188 -0.16 2.56 -17.21
C ASN A 188 0.56 1.49 -18.05
N SER A 189 1.71 0.96 -17.61
CA SER A 189 2.42 -0.11 -18.32
C SER A 189 1.70 -1.48 -18.39
N PRO A 190 0.86 -1.89 -17.41
CA PRO A 190 0.26 -3.23 -17.45
C PRO A 190 -0.76 -3.38 -18.57
N GLU A 191 -0.77 -4.49 -19.30
CA GLU A 191 -1.74 -4.75 -20.37
C GLU A 191 -3.16 -5.00 -19.83
N ASN A 192 -3.26 -5.76 -18.74
CA ASN A 192 -4.52 -6.06 -18.08
C ASN A 192 -4.88 -4.93 -17.09
N LYS A 193 -5.88 -4.13 -17.46
CA LYS A 193 -6.43 -3.02 -16.67
C LYS A 193 -7.55 -3.51 -15.75
N ASP A 194 -7.17 -4.25 -14.72
CA ASP A 194 -8.11 -4.89 -13.79
C ASP A 194 -8.41 -4.09 -12.52
N MET A 195 -7.89 -2.86 -12.40
CA MET A 195 -8.40 -1.89 -11.43
C MET A 195 -9.59 -1.13 -12.02
N ARG A 196 -10.54 -0.72 -11.18
CA ARG A 196 -11.63 0.16 -11.61
C ARG A 196 -11.07 1.49 -12.15
N PRO A 197 -11.58 2.01 -13.29
CA PRO A 197 -11.10 3.27 -13.86
C PRO A 197 -11.12 4.44 -12.87
N LYS A 198 -12.15 4.53 -12.02
CA LYS A 198 -12.26 5.58 -11.01
C LYS A 198 -11.19 5.48 -9.92
N ALA A 199 -10.75 4.27 -9.57
CA ALA A 199 -9.65 4.05 -8.63
C ALA A 199 -8.33 4.60 -9.21
N ILE A 200 -8.10 4.32 -10.50
CA ILE A 200 -6.93 4.83 -11.23
C ILE A 200 -6.97 6.35 -11.36
N GLU A 201 -8.14 6.93 -11.63
CA GLU A 201 -8.30 8.39 -11.67
C GLU A 201 -7.88 9.04 -10.34
N ILE A 202 -8.26 8.47 -9.20
CA ILE A 202 -7.88 8.96 -7.87
C ILE A 202 -6.35 8.91 -7.68
N VAL A 203 -5.73 7.79 -8.02
CA VAL A 203 -4.26 7.62 -7.90
C VAL A 203 -3.52 8.59 -8.82
N MET A 204 -3.98 8.73 -10.07
CA MET A 204 -3.33 9.63 -11.03
C MET A 204 -3.60 11.11 -10.71
N ALA A 205 -4.72 11.46 -10.09
CA ALA A 205 -4.96 12.81 -9.59
C ALA A 205 -3.90 13.21 -8.55
N TYR A 206 -3.55 12.30 -7.64
CA TYR A 206 -2.41 12.51 -6.73
C TYR A 206 -1.09 12.69 -7.50
N ALA A 207 -0.78 11.77 -8.41
CA ALA A 207 0.48 11.78 -9.16
C ALA A 207 0.67 13.08 -9.96
N ASN A 208 -0.42 13.58 -10.58
CA ASN A 208 -0.42 14.79 -11.40
C ASN A 208 -0.01 16.05 -10.62
N ARG A 209 -0.18 16.08 -9.29
CA ARG A 209 0.31 17.20 -8.45
C ARG A 209 1.84 17.34 -8.50
N TYR A 210 2.55 16.25 -8.82
CA TYR A 210 4.01 16.20 -8.88
C TYR A 210 4.58 16.31 -10.30
N LYS A 211 3.73 16.40 -11.33
CA LYS A 211 4.14 16.40 -12.74
C LYS A 211 5.12 17.52 -13.09
N SER A 212 4.99 18.70 -12.47
CA SER A 212 5.90 19.83 -12.70
C SER A 212 7.30 19.63 -12.13
N TYR A 213 7.48 18.71 -11.17
CA TYR A 213 8.80 18.38 -10.60
C TYR A 213 9.56 17.42 -11.50
N ALA A 214 8.86 16.53 -12.21
CA ALA A 214 9.46 15.57 -13.14
C ALA A 214 10.16 16.25 -14.33
N ASN A 215 9.66 17.39 -14.79
CA ASN A 215 10.23 18.14 -15.92
C ASN A 215 11.44 19.02 -15.56
N LYS A 216 11.91 18.97 -14.31
CA LYS A 216 13.02 19.79 -13.80
C LYS A 216 14.30 18.99 -13.52
N GLN A 217 14.30 17.68 -13.80
CA GLN A 217 15.47 16.81 -13.79
C GLN A 217 16.13 16.84 -15.18
#